data_AF-A0A7S9VQD0-F1
#
_entry.id   AF-A0A7S9VQD0-F1
#
_cell.length_a   1.000
_cell.length_b   1.000
_cell.length_c   1.000
_cell.angle_alpha   90.00
_cell.angle_beta   90.00
_cell.angle_gamma   90.00
#
_symmetry.space_group_name_H-M   'P 1'
#
loop_
_entity.id
_entity.type
_entity.pdbx_description
1 polymer ?
#
loop_
_entity_poly.entity_id
_entity_poly.type
_entity_poly.pdbx_seq_one_letter_code
_entity_poly.pdbx_strand_id
1 'polypeptide(L)'
;MDENEDSGWVKGLPAGWIDGHLAFDRLRRLLLERLNGCDPAPWHDPVNADYWGPHFGQSPDEYTLSEKLSERLISAFQRALSTKRLPASLFNGRSFRELPQSAFGSKSVLRNALFMGPFDLDPFWPDDWQPWSGAGWAIPLPEFEGWLASGDALGVEGLPMTDVANAPDQPKPLAQRLPSGGAHVPLSEAVTWIAFGFALDAERLDRAIQWERLCDGDLQTAQRQIEDASAALLKAGADRQVTFFGRHVESYGDKGQRTEKIDPLALIDYRQVLITGHDHLYYGKGMKRWYRATNDSHLRASACGDLYMHVTVDRAELLTRFQPQSSQVAGNSAQTDNGPIVWEDFGSESLPELQRLGELASRDEWWTWPEAIAWIGSRDPKNIATLRYWGRVGGDRDPTIILGAQAFMATQFCEPGREAEADLLNAIQCGQVGTSGRLSKGAVATDLEPSIWRGGAVVWHDGETVLVDAKQKLAAWAFDVAIRRNDLVATFQPDDEESKAVSIAPVSPTRRGRTKGTGFQQADAPLLDEMRNAIEADPALNATSAAKLFADQAKGASFEAKVDRLSRAYRAGRNGE
;
A
#
# COMPACT_ATOMS: atom_id res chain seq x y z
N MET A 1 14.10 -49.24 3.25
CA MET A 1 15.08 -48.26 2.75
C MET A 1 14.48 -46.92 3.12
N ASP A 2 15.12 -46.19 4.03
CA ASP A 2 14.59 -44.94 4.58
C ASP A 2 14.56 -43.86 3.49
N GLU A 3 13.37 -43.51 3.01
CA GLU A 3 13.11 -42.37 2.12
C GLU A 3 13.21 -41.03 2.88
N ASN A 4 14.16 -40.92 3.81
CA ASN A 4 14.46 -39.73 4.60
C ASN A 4 15.78 -39.10 4.15
N GLU A 5 16.12 -39.22 2.85
CA GLU A 5 17.18 -38.41 2.26
C GLU A 5 16.69 -36.94 2.22
N ASP A 6 17.01 -36.21 3.29
CA ASP A 6 17.52 -34.83 3.32
C ASP A 6 16.88 -33.80 2.35
N SER A 7 15.59 -33.94 2.04
CA SER A 7 14.84 -33.03 1.14
C SER A 7 14.09 -31.92 1.89
N GLY A 8 14.09 -31.95 3.23
CA GLY A 8 13.49 -30.93 4.07
C GLY A 8 14.47 -29.82 4.46
N TRP A 9 13.93 -28.66 4.86
CA TRP A 9 14.71 -27.55 5.39
C TRP A 9 15.40 -27.90 6.72
N VAL A 10 14.76 -28.75 7.52
CA VAL A 10 15.30 -29.22 8.79
C VAL A 10 16.19 -30.46 8.60
N LYS A 11 17.51 -30.27 8.75
CA LYS A 11 18.47 -31.37 8.82
C LYS A 11 18.45 -32.05 10.18
N GLY A 12 18.51 -33.39 10.18
CA GLY A 12 18.59 -34.18 11.41
C GLY A 12 17.29 -34.22 12.23
N LEU A 13 16.14 -34.02 11.58
CA LEU A 13 14.84 -34.13 12.23
C LEU A 13 14.62 -35.58 12.74
N PRO A 14 14.29 -35.79 14.02
CA PRO A 14 14.01 -37.12 14.56
C PRO A 14 12.83 -37.82 13.87
N ALA A 15 12.88 -39.16 13.85
CA ALA A 15 11.78 -39.97 13.36
C ALA A 15 10.47 -39.66 14.12
N GLY A 16 9.34 -39.67 13.40
CA GLY A 16 8.03 -39.31 13.94
C GLY A 16 7.66 -37.84 13.80
N TRP A 17 8.48 -37.04 13.13
CA TRP A 17 8.19 -35.64 12.79
C TRP A 17 8.26 -35.43 11.28
N ILE A 18 7.52 -34.43 10.80
CA ILE A 18 7.57 -33.95 9.42
C ILE A 18 7.91 -32.47 9.42
N ASP A 19 8.88 -32.09 8.59
CA ASP A 19 9.24 -30.70 8.33
C ASP A 19 8.03 -29.94 7.76
N GLY A 20 7.80 -28.70 8.22
CA GLY A 20 6.63 -27.90 7.84
C GLY A 20 6.54 -27.64 6.33
N HIS A 21 7.67 -27.44 5.65
CA HIS A 21 7.72 -27.28 4.19
C HIS A 21 7.38 -28.59 3.47
N LEU A 22 7.89 -29.72 3.96
CA LEU A 22 7.53 -31.04 3.40
C LEU A 22 6.04 -31.38 3.65
N ALA A 23 5.50 -31.01 4.81
CA ALA A 23 4.09 -31.16 5.13
C ALA A 23 3.23 -30.34 4.15
N PHE A 24 3.65 -29.10 3.86
CA PHE A 24 3.01 -28.24 2.86
C PHE A 24 3.00 -28.89 1.46
N ASP A 25 4.13 -29.39 1.00
CA ASP A 25 4.24 -30.03 -0.32
C ASP A 25 3.43 -31.32 -0.44
N ARG A 26 3.31 -32.09 0.65
CA ARG A 26 2.41 -33.26 0.69
C ARG A 26 0.95 -32.84 0.54
N LEU A 27 0.50 -31.83 1.30
CA LEU A 27 -0.87 -31.34 1.20
C LEU A 27 -1.15 -30.73 -0.18
N ARG A 28 -0.19 -29.99 -0.74
CA ARG A 28 -0.28 -29.41 -2.09
C ARG A 28 -0.54 -30.48 -3.14
N ARG A 29 0.21 -31.58 -3.13
CA ARG A 29 0.01 -32.71 -4.07
C ARG A 29 -1.38 -33.32 -3.93
N LEU A 30 -1.83 -33.57 -2.70
CA LEU A 30 -3.17 -34.12 -2.44
C LEU A 30 -4.30 -33.18 -2.91
N LEU A 31 -4.16 -31.87 -2.71
CA LEU A 31 -5.15 -30.89 -3.18
C LEU A 31 -5.17 -30.76 -4.69
N LEU A 32 -4.02 -30.79 -5.36
CA LEU A 32 -3.96 -30.76 -6.84
C LEU A 32 -4.68 -31.95 -7.47
N GLU A 33 -4.52 -33.14 -6.89
CA GLU A 33 -5.23 -34.35 -7.36
C GLU A 33 -6.75 -34.25 -7.14
N ARG A 34 -7.17 -33.68 -6.01
CA ARG A 34 -8.58 -33.62 -5.57
C ARG A 34 -9.37 -32.46 -6.20
N LEU A 35 -8.74 -31.33 -6.46
CA LEU A 35 -9.37 -30.10 -6.96
C LEU A 35 -9.20 -29.90 -8.47
N ASN A 36 -8.80 -30.95 -9.19
CA ASN A 36 -8.61 -30.87 -10.64
C ASN A 36 -9.90 -30.38 -11.33
N GLY A 37 -9.81 -29.23 -12.01
CA GLY A 37 -10.95 -28.58 -12.68
C GLY A 37 -11.89 -27.78 -11.78
N CYS A 38 -11.57 -27.58 -10.49
CA CYS A 38 -12.32 -26.73 -9.57
C CYS A 38 -11.53 -25.46 -9.20
N ASP A 39 -12.23 -24.36 -8.86
CA ASP A 39 -11.60 -23.18 -8.29
C ASP A 39 -11.15 -23.49 -6.84
N PRO A 40 -9.83 -23.48 -6.53
CA PRO A 40 -9.36 -23.84 -5.20
C PRO A 40 -9.71 -22.78 -4.15
N ALA A 41 -9.80 -21.50 -4.49
CA ALA A 41 -10.11 -20.42 -3.54
C ALA A 41 -11.05 -19.39 -4.19
N PRO A 42 -12.36 -19.71 -4.30
CA PRO A 42 -13.34 -18.82 -4.94
C PRO A 42 -13.55 -17.49 -4.20
N TRP A 43 -13.08 -17.38 -2.96
CA TRP A 43 -13.11 -16.15 -2.15
C TRP A 43 -11.87 -15.27 -2.32
N HIS A 44 -10.84 -15.72 -3.04
CA HIS A 44 -9.61 -14.99 -3.26
C HIS A 44 -9.48 -14.62 -4.73
N ASP A 45 -9.27 -13.36 -5.04
CA ASP A 45 -9.03 -12.88 -6.40
C ASP A 45 -7.62 -12.28 -6.50
N PRO A 46 -6.66 -13.01 -7.14
CA PRO A 46 -5.30 -12.53 -7.30
C PRO A 46 -5.24 -11.20 -8.07
N VAL A 47 -4.62 -10.20 -7.46
CA VAL A 47 -4.53 -8.86 -8.06
C VAL A 47 -3.53 -8.87 -9.23
N ASN A 48 -3.92 -8.25 -10.35
CA ASN A 48 -3.07 -8.03 -11.53
C ASN A 48 -2.46 -9.31 -12.14
N ALA A 49 -3.24 -10.39 -12.25
CA ALA A 49 -2.77 -11.63 -12.89
C ALA A 49 -2.24 -11.42 -14.31
N ASP A 50 -2.81 -10.49 -15.08
CA ASP A 50 -2.35 -10.11 -16.42
C ASP A 50 -0.94 -9.52 -16.45
N TYR A 51 -0.53 -8.90 -15.33
CA TYR A 51 0.81 -8.35 -15.19
C TYR A 51 1.78 -9.39 -14.62
N TRP A 52 1.40 -10.07 -13.53
CA TRP A 52 2.29 -10.98 -12.81
C TRP A 52 2.48 -12.33 -13.49
N GLY A 53 1.45 -12.87 -14.15
CA GLY A 53 1.55 -14.14 -14.86
C GLY A 53 2.72 -14.14 -15.86
N PRO A 54 2.72 -13.24 -16.87
CA PRO A 54 3.81 -13.17 -17.83
C PRO A 54 5.17 -12.85 -17.19
N HIS A 55 5.18 -12.06 -16.11
CA HIS A 55 6.41 -11.73 -15.38
C HIS A 55 7.06 -12.97 -14.74
N PHE A 56 6.26 -13.96 -14.35
CA PHE A 56 6.72 -15.24 -13.82
C PHE A 56 6.75 -16.37 -14.86
N GLY A 57 6.59 -16.05 -16.14
CA GLY A 57 6.59 -17.04 -17.23
C GLY A 57 5.35 -17.94 -17.25
N GLN A 58 4.23 -17.47 -16.70
CA GLN A 58 2.95 -18.17 -16.63
C GLN A 58 1.90 -17.40 -17.44
N SER A 59 0.84 -18.08 -17.88
CA SER A 59 -0.37 -17.37 -18.31
C SER A 59 -1.10 -16.74 -17.11
N PRO A 60 -1.94 -15.71 -17.31
CA PRO A 60 -2.73 -15.12 -16.23
C PRO A 60 -3.60 -16.15 -15.50
N ASP A 61 -4.15 -17.12 -16.23
CA ASP A 61 -4.98 -18.20 -15.66
C ASP A 61 -4.15 -19.17 -14.80
N GLU A 62 -2.95 -19.55 -15.27
CA GLU A 62 -2.03 -20.40 -14.50
C GLU A 62 -1.54 -19.71 -13.22
N TYR A 63 -1.20 -18.42 -13.31
CA TYR A 63 -0.82 -17.63 -12.14
C TYR A 63 -1.97 -17.51 -11.15
N THR A 64 -3.17 -17.21 -11.64
CA THR A 64 -4.38 -17.11 -10.83
C THR A 64 -4.65 -18.42 -10.09
N LEU A 65 -4.59 -19.55 -10.80
CA LEU A 65 -4.78 -20.86 -10.19
C LEU A 65 -3.71 -21.17 -9.12
N SER A 66 -2.45 -20.82 -9.39
CA SER A 66 -1.32 -21.00 -8.48
C SER A 66 -1.47 -20.18 -7.18
N GLU A 67 -1.85 -18.90 -7.29
CA GLU A 67 -2.08 -18.05 -6.12
C GLU A 67 -3.30 -18.52 -5.32
N LYS A 68 -4.41 -18.87 -5.98
CA LYS A 68 -5.60 -19.40 -5.29
C LYS A 68 -5.32 -20.73 -4.58
N LEU A 69 -4.53 -21.61 -5.18
CA LEU A 69 -4.11 -22.85 -4.52
C LEU A 69 -3.23 -22.58 -3.29
N SER A 70 -2.26 -21.67 -3.43
CA SER A 70 -1.38 -21.24 -2.34
C SER A 70 -2.19 -20.65 -1.17
N GLU A 71 -3.14 -19.79 -1.50
CA GLU A 71 -4.00 -19.14 -0.52
C GLU A 71 -4.85 -20.14 0.26
N ARG A 72 -5.41 -21.15 -0.42
CA ARG A 72 -6.14 -22.25 0.23
C ARG A 72 -5.23 -23.05 1.17
N LEU A 73 -4.04 -23.43 0.71
CA LEU A 73 -3.08 -24.19 1.51
C LEU A 73 -2.70 -23.44 2.79
N ILE A 74 -2.32 -22.17 2.67
CA ILE A 74 -1.95 -21.33 3.82
C ILE A 74 -3.11 -21.25 4.79
N SER A 75 -4.34 -21.01 4.30
CA SER A 75 -5.52 -20.87 5.15
C SER A 75 -5.89 -22.18 5.87
N ALA A 76 -5.69 -23.33 5.22
CA ALA A 76 -5.90 -24.65 5.82
C ALA A 76 -4.91 -24.91 6.96
N PHE A 77 -3.62 -24.66 6.74
CA PHE A 77 -2.59 -24.76 7.77
C PHE A 77 -2.85 -23.77 8.91
N GLN A 78 -3.13 -22.51 8.59
CA GLN A 78 -3.36 -21.46 9.58
C GLN A 78 -4.48 -21.86 10.54
N ARG A 79 -5.60 -22.36 10.02
CA ARG A 79 -6.72 -22.81 10.84
C ARG A 79 -6.34 -24.03 11.69
N ALA A 80 -5.70 -25.04 11.11
CA ALA A 80 -5.32 -26.24 11.84
C ALA A 80 -4.33 -25.96 12.99
N LEU A 81 -3.35 -25.09 12.74
CA LEU A 81 -2.36 -24.67 13.73
C LEU A 81 -2.98 -23.77 14.81
N SER A 82 -3.78 -22.78 14.40
CA SER A 82 -4.41 -21.83 15.33
C SER A 82 -5.46 -22.50 16.22
N THR A 83 -6.06 -23.60 15.78
CA THR A 83 -7.04 -24.39 16.57
C THR A 83 -6.39 -25.51 17.38
N LYS A 84 -5.05 -25.62 17.44
CA LYS A 84 -4.31 -26.73 18.07
C LYS A 84 -4.67 -28.12 17.49
N ARG A 85 -5.30 -28.17 16.31
CA ARG A 85 -5.56 -29.43 15.58
C ARG A 85 -4.25 -30.03 15.08
N LEU A 86 -3.31 -29.18 14.69
CA LEU A 86 -1.92 -29.54 14.46
C LEU A 86 -1.04 -28.82 15.49
N PRO A 87 -0.31 -29.56 16.34
CA PRO A 87 0.77 -28.98 17.13
C PRO A 87 1.98 -28.75 16.22
N ALA A 88 2.73 -27.67 16.47
CA ALA A 88 3.94 -27.36 15.74
C ALA A 88 5.04 -26.95 16.71
N SER A 89 6.29 -27.22 16.34
CA SER A 89 7.46 -26.90 17.16
C SER A 89 8.59 -26.38 16.29
N LEU A 90 9.30 -25.37 16.79
CA LEU A 90 10.60 -24.98 16.26
C LEU A 90 11.63 -26.05 16.59
N PHE A 91 12.58 -26.25 15.69
CA PHE A 91 13.69 -27.17 15.86
C PHE A 91 15.00 -26.54 15.38
N ASN A 92 15.98 -26.48 16.29
CA ASN A 92 17.28 -25.87 16.04
C ASN A 92 18.41 -26.89 15.81
N GLY A 93 18.07 -28.14 15.46
CA GLY A 93 19.03 -29.23 15.32
C GLY A 93 19.30 -30.03 16.60
N ARG A 94 18.87 -29.53 17.77
CA ARG A 94 19.14 -30.18 19.08
C ARG A 94 17.91 -30.34 19.96
N SER A 95 17.01 -29.37 19.91
CA SER A 95 15.88 -29.27 20.82
C SER A 95 14.64 -28.78 20.09
N PHE A 96 13.48 -29.18 20.61
CA PHE A 96 12.20 -28.66 20.19
C PHE A 96 11.71 -27.58 21.13
N ARG A 97 11.01 -26.59 20.57
CA ARG A 97 10.23 -25.62 21.32
C ARG A 97 8.86 -25.48 20.67
N GLU A 98 7.81 -25.80 21.42
CA GLU A 98 6.44 -25.73 20.92
C GLU A 98 6.08 -24.29 20.52
N LEU A 99 5.48 -24.13 19.34
CA LEU A 99 4.99 -22.84 18.86
C LEU A 99 3.60 -22.57 19.46
N PRO A 100 3.37 -21.39 20.06
CA PRO A 100 2.06 -21.00 20.53
C PRO A 100 1.13 -20.75 19.34
N GLN A 101 -0.18 -20.89 19.55
CA GLN A 101 -1.19 -20.65 18.49
C GLN A 101 -1.08 -19.24 17.88
N SER A 102 -0.69 -18.24 18.69
CA SER A 102 -0.51 -16.86 18.23
C SER A 102 0.63 -16.69 17.22
N ALA A 103 1.59 -17.63 17.15
CA ALA A 103 2.65 -17.63 16.14
C ALA A 103 2.09 -17.61 14.71
N PHE A 104 0.89 -18.19 14.54
CA PHE A 104 0.23 -18.38 13.25
C PHE A 104 -0.83 -17.32 12.96
N GLY A 105 -0.92 -16.26 13.80
CA GLY A 105 -1.86 -15.16 13.59
C GLY A 105 -1.56 -14.35 12.32
N SER A 106 -0.29 -14.23 11.94
CA SER A 106 0.11 -13.56 10.70
C SER A 106 0.19 -14.53 9.53
N LYS A 107 -0.65 -14.29 8.52
CA LYS A 107 -0.69 -15.09 7.31
C LYS A 107 0.59 -14.98 6.48
N SER A 108 1.22 -13.80 6.45
CA SER A 108 2.47 -13.58 5.72
C SER A 108 3.63 -14.38 6.33
N VAL A 109 3.70 -14.44 7.65
CA VAL A 109 4.70 -15.23 8.39
C VAL A 109 4.54 -16.71 8.09
N LEU A 110 3.31 -17.22 8.18
CA LEU A 110 3.05 -18.62 7.86
C LEU A 110 3.31 -18.93 6.38
N ARG A 111 2.93 -18.03 5.45
CA ARG A 111 3.27 -18.16 4.02
C ARG A 111 4.78 -18.33 3.85
N ASN A 112 5.56 -17.41 4.40
CA ASN A 112 7.02 -17.48 4.31
C ASN A 112 7.57 -18.77 4.92
N ALA A 113 7.08 -19.18 6.08
CA ALA A 113 7.53 -20.42 6.73
C ALA A 113 7.19 -21.69 5.93
N LEU A 114 6.04 -21.72 5.25
CA LEU A 114 5.64 -22.85 4.41
C LEU A 114 6.44 -22.91 3.09
N PHE A 115 6.72 -21.76 2.47
CA PHE A 115 7.42 -21.71 1.17
C PHE A 115 8.95 -21.70 1.30
N MET A 116 9.46 -20.99 2.30
CA MET A 116 10.89 -20.75 2.48
C MET A 116 11.50 -21.67 3.53
N GLY A 117 10.71 -22.26 4.45
CA GLY A 117 11.20 -23.19 5.47
C GLY A 117 11.39 -22.58 6.87
N PRO A 118 12.28 -21.58 7.06
CA PRO A 118 12.47 -20.90 8.33
C PRO A 118 11.20 -20.27 8.88
N PHE A 119 10.99 -20.40 10.19
CA PHE A 119 9.90 -19.74 10.89
C PHE A 119 10.42 -18.50 11.61
N ASP A 120 10.06 -17.33 11.11
CA ASP A 120 10.38 -16.07 11.76
C ASP A 120 9.43 -15.81 12.93
N LEU A 121 9.98 -15.28 14.02
CA LEU A 121 9.22 -14.96 15.23
C LEU A 121 8.97 -13.46 15.33
N ASP A 122 7.85 -13.13 15.99
CA ASP A 122 7.48 -11.76 16.27
C ASP A 122 8.61 -11.03 17.00
N PRO A 123 9.12 -9.90 16.46
CA PRO A 123 10.24 -9.18 17.04
C PRO A 123 9.96 -8.66 18.46
N PHE A 124 8.68 -8.55 18.85
CA PHE A 124 8.26 -8.11 20.18
C PHE A 124 8.10 -9.25 21.19
N TRP A 125 8.32 -10.50 20.79
CA TRP A 125 8.34 -11.60 21.75
C TRP A 125 9.56 -11.53 22.68
N PRO A 126 9.46 -12.14 23.88
CA PRO A 126 10.54 -12.13 24.86
C PRO A 126 11.89 -12.60 24.33
N ASP A 127 12.97 -12.08 24.89
CA ASP A 127 14.34 -12.31 24.40
C ASP A 127 14.75 -13.79 24.34
N ASP A 128 14.20 -14.64 25.20
CA ASP A 128 14.47 -16.07 25.20
C ASP A 128 13.88 -16.81 23.99
N TRP A 129 12.88 -16.24 23.31
CA TRP A 129 12.32 -16.78 22.06
C TRP A 129 13.18 -16.43 20.84
N GLN A 130 13.85 -15.29 20.86
CA GLN A 130 14.46 -14.70 19.67
C GLN A 130 15.61 -15.54 19.06
N PRO A 131 16.42 -16.29 19.85
CA PRO A 131 17.38 -17.25 19.30
C PRO A 131 16.76 -18.38 18.45
N TRP A 132 15.43 -18.55 18.51
CA TRP A 132 14.70 -19.53 17.72
C TRP A 132 14.09 -18.93 16.45
N SER A 133 14.15 -17.61 16.24
CA SER A 133 13.71 -16.99 14.99
C SER A 133 14.56 -17.49 13.82
N GLY A 134 13.91 -17.82 12.71
CA GLY A 134 14.58 -18.39 11.55
C GLY A 134 14.96 -19.88 11.73
N ALA A 135 14.62 -20.51 12.85
CA ALA A 135 14.75 -21.96 12.98
C ALA A 135 13.75 -22.66 12.04
N GLY A 136 14.09 -23.86 11.60
CA GLY A 136 13.11 -24.70 10.93
C GLY A 136 12.03 -25.16 11.91
N TRP A 137 10.89 -25.58 11.38
CA TRP A 137 9.75 -25.99 12.20
C TRP A 137 9.19 -27.32 11.70
N ALA A 138 8.59 -28.07 12.61
CA ALA A 138 8.11 -29.41 12.35
C ALA A 138 6.79 -29.69 13.08
N ILE A 139 6.06 -30.65 12.53
CA ILE A 139 4.79 -31.16 13.03
C ILE A 139 4.99 -32.64 13.36
N PRO A 140 4.43 -33.15 14.47
CA PRO A 140 4.38 -34.59 14.71
C PRO A 140 3.69 -35.31 13.53
N LEU A 141 4.37 -36.30 12.96
CA LEU A 141 3.91 -37.03 11.78
C LEU A 141 2.56 -37.74 12.01
N PRO A 142 2.30 -38.41 13.15
CA PRO A 142 1.01 -39.06 13.40
C PRO A 142 -0.18 -38.08 13.37
N GLU A 143 0.01 -36.88 13.93
CA GLU A 143 -0.98 -35.81 13.99
C GLU A 143 -1.23 -35.22 12.61
N PHE A 144 -0.18 -35.04 11.81
CA PHE A 144 -0.29 -34.62 10.42
C PHE A 144 -1.04 -35.65 9.56
N GLU A 145 -0.65 -36.91 9.62
CA GLU A 145 -1.31 -37.99 8.86
C GLU A 145 -2.76 -38.21 9.31
N GLY A 146 -3.02 -38.13 10.62
CA GLY A 146 -4.37 -38.17 11.18
C GLY A 146 -5.25 -37.02 10.69
N TRP A 147 -4.68 -35.81 10.59
CA TRP A 147 -5.37 -34.66 10.03
C TRP A 147 -5.67 -34.84 8.53
N LEU A 148 -4.73 -35.34 7.73
CA LEU A 148 -4.98 -35.66 6.32
C LEU A 148 -6.08 -36.72 6.15
N ALA A 149 -6.03 -37.80 6.95
CA ALA A 149 -6.98 -38.90 6.88
C ALA A 149 -8.41 -38.50 7.30
N SER A 150 -8.55 -37.51 8.19
CA SER A 150 -9.86 -37.02 8.65
C SER A 150 -10.68 -36.35 7.54
N GLY A 151 -10.05 -35.93 6.45
CA GLY A 151 -10.68 -35.12 5.41
C GLY A 151 -10.81 -33.63 5.78
N ASP A 152 -10.53 -33.24 7.03
CA ASP A 152 -10.54 -31.84 7.50
C ASP A 152 -9.55 -30.96 6.72
N ALA A 153 -8.43 -31.53 6.24
CA ALA A 153 -7.46 -30.80 5.42
C ALA A 153 -8.00 -30.44 4.02
N LEU A 154 -9.01 -31.18 3.55
CA LEU A 154 -9.54 -31.12 2.19
C LEU A 154 -10.93 -30.44 2.15
N GLY A 155 -11.75 -30.70 3.16
CA GLY A 155 -13.12 -30.20 3.31
C GLY A 155 -13.21 -29.04 4.29
N VAL A 156 -12.99 -27.81 3.81
CA VAL A 156 -13.24 -26.60 4.60
C VAL A 156 -13.91 -25.55 3.72
N GLU A 157 -15.21 -25.73 3.46
CA GLU A 157 -15.97 -24.77 2.67
C GLU A 157 -15.96 -23.38 3.34
N GLY A 158 -15.45 -22.37 2.60
CA GLY A 158 -15.61 -20.93 2.85
C GLY A 158 -14.53 -20.19 3.65
N LEU A 159 -13.33 -20.74 3.88
CA LEU A 159 -12.34 -20.15 4.81
C LEU A 159 -11.92 -18.70 4.46
N PRO A 160 -12.42 -17.70 5.21
CA PRO A 160 -11.65 -17.19 6.36
C PRO A 160 -12.53 -16.86 7.60
N MET A 161 -12.03 -17.10 8.81
CA MET A 161 -12.37 -16.28 10.00
C MET A 161 -11.11 -16.12 10.85
N THR A 162 -10.69 -14.87 10.98
CA THR A 162 -9.63 -14.34 11.83
C THR A 162 -10.26 -13.90 13.15
N ASP A 163 -10.30 -14.78 14.13
CA ASP A 163 -10.32 -14.37 15.53
C ASP A 163 -9.75 -15.52 16.36
N VAL A 164 -8.43 -15.50 16.53
CA VAL A 164 -7.78 -16.31 17.54
C VAL A 164 -8.10 -15.64 18.87
N ALA A 165 -9.08 -16.16 19.60
CA ALA A 165 -9.33 -15.73 20.98
C ALA A 165 -8.02 -15.77 21.77
N ASN A 166 -7.76 -14.74 22.59
CA ASN A 166 -6.56 -14.63 23.43
C ASN A 166 -6.33 -15.93 24.21
N ALA A 167 -5.40 -16.75 23.72
CA ALA A 167 -5.06 -18.02 24.34
C ALA A 167 -4.20 -17.74 25.58
N PRO A 168 -4.39 -18.46 26.69
CA PRO A 168 -3.65 -18.23 27.94
C PRO A 168 -2.14 -18.49 27.84
N ASP A 169 -1.68 -19.23 26.81
CA ASP A 169 -0.28 -19.64 26.62
C ASP A 169 0.53 -18.71 25.69
N GLN A 170 0.05 -17.48 25.47
CA GLN A 170 0.71 -16.55 24.55
C GLN A 170 1.99 -15.95 25.15
N PRO A 171 3.10 -15.86 24.38
CA PRO A 171 4.24 -15.05 24.76
C PRO A 171 3.77 -13.62 24.95
N LYS A 172 3.92 -13.08 26.16
CA LYS A 172 3.55 -11.70 26.43
C LYS A 172 4.48 -10.78 25.64
N PRO A 173 3.96 -9.93 24.75
CA PRO A 173 4.79 -8.93 24.08
C PRO A 173 5.54 -8.11 25.12
N LEU A 174 6.79 -7.77 24.83
CA LEU A 174 7.57 -6.91 25.71
C LEU A 174 6.92 -5.53 25.76
N ALA A 175 6.33 -5.18 26.90
CA ALA A 175 5.77 -3.85 27.14
C ALA A 175 6.85 -2.76 27.07
N GLN A 176 8.08 -3.11 27.45
CA GLN A 176 9.26 -2.27 27.32
C GLN A 176 10.51 -3.15 27.21
N ARG A 177 11.42 -2.81 26.29
CA ARG A 177 12.74 -3.45 26.18
C ARG A 177 13.80 -2.37 26.32
N LEU A 178 14.58 -2.45 27.40
CA LEU A 178 15.74 -1.57 27.57
C LEU A 178 16.83 -1.94 26.56
N PRO A 179 17.67 -0.98 26.15
CA PRO A 179 18.91 -1.27 25.44
C PRO A 179 19.73 -2.32 26.21
N SER A 180 20.35 -3.23 25.45
CA SER A 180 21.11 -4.38 25.95
C SER A 180 22.08 -3.99 27.08
N GLY A 181 22.27 -4.86 28.07
CA GLY A 181 22.98 -4.53 29.32
C GLY A 181 24.49 -4.29 29.20
N GLY A 182 25.07 -4.31 27.99
CA GLY A 182 26.49 -4.05 27.76
C GLY A 182 26.89 -2.60 28.04
N ALA A 183 28.20 -2.33 28.10
CA ALA A 183 28.70 -0.95 28.22
C ALA A 183 28.35 -0.11 26.98
N HIS A 184 28.31 -0.76 25.82
CA HIS A 184 27.92 -0.16 24.55
C HIS A 184 26.72 -0.91 23.98
N VAL A 185 25.82 -0.19 23.32
CA VAL A 185 24.63 -0.75 22.68
C VAL A 185 24.69 -0.54 21.17
N PRO A 186 24.18 -1.48 20.35
CA PRO A 186 24.11 -1.31 18.90
C PRO A 186 23.35 -0.04 18.50
N LEU A 187 23.73 0.56 17.36
CA LEU A 187 23.07 1.75 16.83
C LEU A 187 21.57 1.51 16.60
N SER A 188 21.20 0.33 16.10
CA SER A 188 19.81 -0.12 15.96
C SER A 188 19.02 -0.02 17.26
N GLU A 189 19.57 -0.55 18.36
CA GLU A 189 18.95 -0.50 19.68
C GLU A 189 18.85 0.92 20.22
N ALA A 190 19.87 1.75 20.01
CA ALA A 190 19.88 3.14 20.45
C ALA A 190 18.82 3.99 19.72
N VAL A 191 18.73 3.85 18.40
CA VAL A 191 17.78 4.59 17.57
C VAL A 191 16.35 4.17 17.88
N THR A 192 16.08 2.86 17.98
CA THR A 192 14.73 2.35 18.30
C THR A 192 14.30 2.70 19.71
N TRP A 193 15.23 2.73 20.67
CA TRP A 193 14.97 3.22 22.02
C TRP A 193 14.50 4.68 22.03
N ILE A 194 15.16 5.54 21.26
CA ILE A 194 14.79 6.96 21.16
C ILE A 194 13.48 7.13 20.41
N ALA A 195 13.29 6.40 19.30
CA ALA A 195 12.11 6.50 18.45
C ALA A 195 10.84 6.01 19.14
N PHE A 196 10.90 4.82 19.76
CA PHE A 196 9.71 4.09 20.19
C PHE A 196 9.67 3.77 21.69
N GLY A 197 10.73 4.07 22.44
CA GLY A 197 10.82 3.70 23.86
C GLY A 197 11.09 2.22 24.12
N PHE A 198 11.43 1.45 23.07
CA PHE A 198 11.89 0.07 23.17
C PHE A 198 13.10 -0.15 22.25
N ALA A 199 14.10 -0.88 22.73
CA ALA A 199 15.28 -1.22 21.94
C ALA A 199 15.03 -2.48 21.11
N LEU A 200 15.20 -2.41 19.79
CA LEU A 200 15.26 -3.56 18.87
C LEU A 200 16.66 -3.63 18.26
N ASP A 201 17.22 -4.83 18.21
CA ASP A 201 18.42 -5.07 17.40
C ASP A 201 18.06 -4.97 15.89
N ALA A 202 19.08 -4.89 15.04
CA ALA A 202 18.90 -4.69 13.60
C ALA A 202 18.03 -5.77 12.94
N GLU A 203 18.14 -7.04 13.36
CA GLU A 203 17.33 -8.13 12.81
C GLU A 203 15.87 -8.04 13.24
N ARG A 204 15.62 -7.71 14.51
CA ARG A 204 14.25 -7.48 15.01
C ARG A 204 13.62 -6.24 14.38
N LEU A 205 14.40 -5.18 14.16
CA LEU A 205 13.91 -3.99 13.48
C LEU A 205 13.51 -4.34 12.03
N ASP A 206 14.34 -5.09 11.31
CA ASP A 206 14.02 -5.54 9.95
C ASP A 206 12.73 -6.37 9.93
N ARG A 207 12.58 -7.34 10.84
CA ARG A 207 11.32 -8.10 10.99
C ARG A 207 10.14 -7.19 11.35
N ALA A 208 10.31 -6.24 12.27
CA ALA A 208 9.25 -5.35 12.70
C ALA A 208 8.74 -4.45 11.55
N ILE A 209 9.64 -4.04 10.67
CA ILE A 209 9.31 -3.30 9.44
C ILE A 209 8.61 -4.22 8.45
N GLN A 210 9.20 -5.38 8.13
CA GLN A 210 8.63 -6.33 7.17
C GLN A 210 7.22 -6.79 7.54
N TRP A 211 6.93 -6.82 8.84
CA TRP A 211 5.65 -7.29 9.37
C TRP A 211 4.71 -6.16 9.76
N GLU A 212 5.07 -4.90 9.48
CA GLU A 212 4.23 -3.73 9.78
C GLU A 212 3.84 -3.68 11.28
N ARG A 213 4.77 -4.07 12.16
CA ARG A 213 4.54 -4.14 13.63
C ARG A 213 4.87 -2.83 14.36
N LEU A 214 5.42 -1.84 13.65
CA LEU A 214 5.72 -0.51 14.18
C LEU A 214 4.57 0.45 13.87
N CYS A 215 4.27 1.36 14.80
CA CYS A 215 3.28 2.43 14.62
C CYS A 215 1.94 1.94 14.05
N ASP A 216 1.42 0.82 14.57
CA ASP A 216 0.16 0.21 14.12
C ASP A 216 0.08 -0.08 12.61
N GLY A 217 1.23 -0.33 11.98
CA GLY A 217 1.38 -0.60 10.56
C GLY A 217 1.68 0.63 9.70
N ASP A 218 1.68 1.84 10.29
CA ASP A 218 2.10 3.05 9.59
C ASP A 218 3.62 3.12 9.50
N LEU A 219 4.14 2.49 8.44
CA LEU A 219 5.54 2.53 8.10
C LEU A 219 6.03 3.98 7.86
N GLN A 220 5.24 4.91 7.32
CA GLN A 220 5.75 6.27 7.10
C GLN A 220 5.99 7.00 8.43
N THR A 221 5.08 6.84 9.38
CA THR A 221 5.25 7.39 10.74
C THR A 221 6.43 6.74 11.46
N ALA A 222 6.56 5.41 11.38
CA ALA A 222 7.73 4.73 11.92
C ALA A 222 9.04 5.22 11.27
N GLN A 223 9.03 5.59 9.99
CA GLN A 223 10.20 6.14 9.29
C GLN A 223 10.63 7.46 9.88
N ARG A 224 9.69 8.40 9.99
CA ARG A 224 9.96 9.74 10.52
C ARG A 224 10.50 9.65 11.95
N GLN A 225 9.89 8.81 12.79
CA GLN A 225 10.37 8.62 14.17
C GLN A 225 11.80 8.07 14.21
N ILE A 226 12.17 7.14 13.34
CA ILE A 226 13.55 6.62 13.24
C ILE A 226 14.52 7.67 12.69
N GLU A 227 14.12 8.45 11.68
CA GLU A 227 14.94 9.53 11.11
C GLU A 227 15.18 10.64 12.13
N ASP A 228 14.15 11.06 12.85
CA ASP A 228 14.21 12.06 13.93
C ASP A 228 15.06 11.56 15.09
N ALA A 229 14.87 10.30 15.51
CA ALA A 229 15.68 9.67 16.54
C ALA A 229 17.16 9.59 16.14
N SER A 230 17.43 9.21 14.89
CA SER A 230 18.78 9.16 14.33
C SER A 230 19.43 10.55 14.33
N ALA A 231 18.70 11.57 13.88
CA ALA A 231 19.19 12.96 13.87
C ALA A 231 19.46 13.48 15.28
N ALA A 232 18.56 13.21 16.23
CA ALA A 232 18.71 13.59 17.63
C ALA A 232 19.92 12.90 18.29
N LEU A 233 20.11 11.60 18.03
CA LEU A 233 21.22 10.82 18.54
C LEU A 233 22.57 11.31 17.98
N LEU A 234 22.65 11.55 16.67
CA LEU A 234 23.85 12.08 16.02
C LEU A 234 24.19 13.48 16.52
N LYS A 235 23.19 14.34 16.69
CA LYS A 235 23.38 15.68 17.29
C LYS A 235 23.91 15.59 18.71
N ALA A 236 23.36 14.70 19.54
CA ALA A 236 23.87 14.47 20.90
C ALA A 236 25.34 13.99 20.89
N GLY A 237 25.71 13.17 19.90
CA GLY A 237 27.09 12.78 19.68
C GLY A 237 28.03 13.93 19.31
N ALA A 238 27.64 14.73 18.33
CA ALA A 238 28.38 15.93 17.93
C ALA A 238 28.52 16.95 19.09
N ASP A 239 27.47 17.08 19.91
CA ASP A 239 27.43 17.95 21.10
C ASP A 239 28.18 17.34 22.31
N ARG A 240 28.85 16.18 22.15
CA ARG A 240 29.62 15.46 23.19
C ARG A 240 28.78 14.99 24.38
N GLN A 241 27.49 14.81 24.18
CA GLN A 241 26.56 14.32 25.21
C GLN A 241 26.47 12.80 25.23
N VAL A 242 26.79 12.16 24.10
CA VAL A 242 26.76 10.71 23.92
C VAL A 242 27.96 10.27 23.10
N THR A 243 28.66 9.23 23.54
CA THR A 243 29.86 8.72 22.90
C THR A 243 29.51 7.60 21.92
N PHE A 244 30.08 7.67 20.73
CA PHE A 244 29.96 6.65 19.69
C PHE A 244 31.28 5.89 19.54
N PHE A 245 31.15 4.61 19.22
CA PHE A 245 32.25 3.74 18.89
C PHE A 245 31.94 3.02 17.57
N GLY A 246 32.94 2.84 16.72
CA GLY A 246 32.76 2.14 15.46
C GLY A 246 34.09 1.72 14.87
N ARG A 247 34.02 0.94 13.79
CA ARG A 247 35.19 0.56 13.01
C ARG A 247 35.23 1.41 11.75
N HIS A 248 36.20 2.31 11.64
CA HIS A 248 36.39 3.12 10.43
C HIS A 248 36.88 2.26 9.26
N VAL A 249 36.35 2.52 8.07
CA VAL A 249 36.74 1.85 6.82
C VAL A 249 36.95 2.92 5.75
N GLU A 250 38.21 3.20 5.46
CA GLU A 250 38.64 4.29 4.56
C GLU A 250 38.77 3.84 3.08
N SER A 251 38.64 2.54 2.81
CA SER A 251 38.62 1.89 1.49
C SER A 251 38.31 0.40 1.66
N TYR A 252 37.64 -0.26 0.70
CA TYR A 252 37.30 -1.70 0.72
C TYR A 252 38.50 -2.69 0.79
N GLY A 253 39.71 -2.22 1.11
CA GLY A 253 40.93 -3.02 1.26
C GLY A 253 41.52 -3.05 2.68
N ASP A 254 41.15 -2.13 3.57
CA ASP A 254 41.83 -2.03 4.87
C ASP A 254 41.11 -2.81 5.99
N LYS A 255 41.83 -3.80 6.51
CA LYS A 255 41.49 -4.54 7.73
C LYS A 255 41.71 -3.64 8.96
N GLY A 256 40.97 -2.54 9.08
CA GLY A 256 40.94 -1.75 10.33
C GLY A 256 40.38 -2.62 11.46
N GLN A 257 41.20 -3.36 12.20
CA GLN A 257 40.71 -4.38 13.16
C GLN A 257 40.16 -3.81 14.47
N ARG A 258 40.19 -2.49 14.68
CA ARG A 258 39.93 -1.91 16.00
C ARG A 258 38.70 -1.00 15.98
N THR A 259 37.74 -1.33 16.83
CA THR A 259 36.68 -0.41 17.22
C THR A 259 37.31 0.75 17.99
N GLU A 260 37.04 1.96 17.55
CA GLU A 260 37.56 3.19 18.13
C GLU A 260 36.42 4.15 18.50
N LYS A 261 36.74 5.13 19.34
CA LYS A 261 35.82 6.22 19.66
C LYS A 261 35.72 7.15 18.44
N ILE A 262 34.51 7.39 17.96
CA ILE A 262 34.26 8.30 16.84
C ILE A 262 34.40 9.74 17.35
N ASP A 263 35.19 10.57 16.65
CA ASP A 263 35.32 12.00 16.98
C ASP A 263 33.96 12.69 16.83
N PRO A 264 33.51 13.48 17.83
CA PRO A 264 32.32 14.33 17.71
C PRO A 264 32.30 15.21 16.45
N LEU A 265 33.47 15.67 15.97
CA LEU A 265 33.57 16.42 14.72
C LEU A 265 33.29 15.53 13.51
N ALA A 266 33.72 14.27 13.52
CA ALA A 266 33.37 13.32 12.45
C ALA A 266 31.86 13.06 12.42
N LEU A 267 31.15 13.03 13.56
CA LEU A 267 29.69 12.87 13.56
C LEU A 267 28.94 14.04 12.87
N ILE A 268 29.57 15.20 12.72
CA ILE A 268 29.04 16.33 11.92
C ILE A 268 29.05 15.98 10.43
N ASP A 269 29.95 15.13 9.98
CA ASP A 269 30.13 14.77 8.58
C ASP A 269 29.47 13.42 8.23
N TYR A 270 29.41 12.49 9.19
CA TYR A 270 28.83 11.14 9.04
C TYR A 270 27.42 11.08 9.62
N ARG A 271 26.46 11.76 8.97
CA ARG A 271 25.07 11.83 9.44
C ARG A 271 24.13 10.85 8.76
N GLN A 272 24.65 9.91 7.95
CA GLN A 272 23.82 8.91 7.31
C GLN A 272 23.81 7.62 8.11
N VAL A 273 22.67 7.31 8.73
CA VAL A 273 22.47 6.04 9.41
C VAL A 273 22.03 4.98 8.42
N LEU A 274 22.61 3.79 8.52
CA LEU A 274 22.13 2.60 7.83
C LEU A 274 22.01 1.47 8.86
N ILE A 275 20.77 1.17 9.24
CA ILE A 275 20.47 0.01 10.07
C ILE A 275 20.24 -1.16 9.14
N THR A 276 21.32 -1.89 8.87
CA THR A 276 21.30 -3.26 8.36
C THR A 276 22.01 -4.12 9.39
N GLY A 277 22.12 -5.45 9.23
CA GLY A 277 22.71 -6.36 10.23
C GLY A 277 24.13 -6.03 10.77
N HIS A 278 24.73 -4.90 10.38
CA HIS A 278 26.03 -4.41 10.79
C HIS A 278 26.05 -2.95 11.29
N ASP A 279 24.92 -2.25 11.41
CA ASP A 279 24.79 -0.91 12.00
C ASP A 279 25.86 0.11 11.54
N HIS A 280 25.64 0.78 10.42
CA HIS A 280 26.63 1.66 9.79
C HIS A 280 26.33 3.16 9.90
N LEU A 281 27.39 3.96 9.89
CA LEU A 281 27.35 5.41 9.66
C LEU A 281 28.15 5.77 8.41
N TYR A 282 27.54 6.53 7.49
CA TYR A 282 28.21 7.01 6.27
C TYR A 282 28.35 8.53 6.28
N TYR A 283 29.38 9.00 5.58
CA TYR A 283 29.51 10.41 5.21
C TYR A 283 28.28 10.90 4.43
N GLY A 284 27.78 12.09 4.78
CA GLY A 284 26.63 12.73 4.13
C GLY A 284 25.45 12.98 5.08
N LYS A 285 24.25 13.21 4.52
CA LYS A 285 23.01 13.52 5.28
C LYS A 285 21.90 12.48 5.02
N GLY A 286 21.21 12.04 6.09
CA GLY A 286 19.97 11.24 6.02
C GLY A 286 20.15 9.71 6.04
N MET A 287 19.10 8.98 6.42
CA MET A 287 19.13 7.50 6.50
C MET A 287 19.20 6.85 5.11
N LYS A 288 20.08 5.84 4.92
CA LYS A 288 20.38 5.28 3.58
C LYS A 288 19.53 4.08 3.15
N ARG A 289 18.88 3.34 4.06
CA ARG A 289 17.98 2.24 3.71
C ARG A 289 16.84 2.13 4.71
N TRP A 290 15.64 1.93 4.17
CA TRP A 290 14.42 1.63 4.92
C TRP A 290 13.52 0.55 4.25
N TYR A 291 14.05 -0.11 3.19
CA TYR A 291 13.50 -1.21 2.36
C TYR A 291 12.88 -0.85 0.98
N ARG A 292 12.94 -1.84 0.06
CA ARG A 292 12.51 -1.93 -1.37
C ARG A 292 13.37 -1.30 -2.48
N ALA A 293 14.69 -1.34 -2.36
CA ALA A 293 15.56 -1.34 -3.56
C ALA A 293 15.96 -2.79 -3.88
N THR A 294 15.38 -3.36 -4.93
CA THR A 294 15.59 -4.72 -5.45
C THR A 294 17.00 -5.00 -5.99
N ASN A 295 17.98 -4.13 -5.73
CA ASN A 295 19.33 -4.31 -6.23
C ASN A 295 20.37 -3.86 -5.21
N ASP A 296 20.85 -4.86 -4.46
CA ASP A 296 22.06 -4.82 -3.63
C ASP A 296 23.31 -4.36 -4.43
N SER A 297 23.24 -4.38 -5.76
CA SER A 297 24.30 -3.91 -6.68
C SER A 297 24.56 -2.40 -6.61
N HIS A 298 23.60 -1.55 -6.21
CA HIS A 298 23.85 -0.10 -6.12
C HIS A 298 24.68 0.32 -4.90
N LEU A 299 24.68 -0.47 -3.82
CA LEU A 299 25.60 -0.29 -2.68
C LEU A 299 26.97 -0.93 -2.95
N ARG A 300 27.00 -2.01 -3.76
CA ARG A 300 28.25 -2.69 -4.14
C ARG A 300 29.01 -2.00 -5.27
N ALA A 301 28.37 -1.12 -6.06
CA ALA A 301 28.97 -0.59 -7.29
C ALA A 301 29.22 0.93 -7.37
N SER A 302 28.80 1.79 -6.42
CA SER A 302 29.06 3.24 -6.56
C SER A 302 29.33 4.01 -5.27
N ALA A 303 30.60 4.42 -5.11
CA ALA A 303 31.02 5.74 -4.60
C ALA A 303 30.85 6.13 -3.11
N CYS A 304 30.84 5.19 -2.16
CA CYS A 304 30.95 5.53 -0.72
C CYS A 304 32.25 4.93 -0.15
N GLY A 305 33.35 5.70 -0.23
CA GLY A 305 34.68 5.26 0.23
C GLY A 305 34.90 5.34 1.74
N ASP A 306 33.98 5.98 2.48
CA ASP A 306 34.25 6.40 3.86
C ASP A 306 33.03 6.17 4.78
N LEU A 307 33.18 5.28 5.77
CA LEU A 307 32.12 4.87 6.69
C LEU A 307 32.66 4.33 8.03
N TYR A 308 31.78 4.26 9.03
CA TYR A 308 31.96 3.44 10.23
C TYR A 308 31.03 2.23 10.22
N MET A 309 31.57 1.05 10.51
CA MET A 309 30.81 -0.19 10.70
C MET A 309 30.66 -0.55 12.18
N HIS A 310 29.66 -1.38 12.50
CA HIS A 310 29.40 -1.91 13.84
C HIS A 310 29.33 -0.79 14.87
N VAL A 311 28.61 0.26 14.51
CA VAL A 311 28.50 1.44 15.34
C VAL A 311 27.72 1.10 16.60
N THR A 312 28.30 1.45 17.72
CA THR A 312 27.71 1.28 19.05
C THR A 312 27.78 2.59 19.81
N VAL A 313 26.94 2.73 20.82
CA VAL A 313 26.75 3.95 21.60
C VAL A 313 26.97 3.63 23.07
N ASP A 314 27.62 4.52 23.82
CA ASP A 314 27.73 4.36 25.28
C ASP A 314 26.34 4.32 25.91
N ARG A 315 26.08 3.22 26.63
CA ARG A 315 24.75 2.94 27.18
C ARG A 315 24.37 3.90 28.30
N ALA A 316 25.32 4.24 29.17
CA ALA A 316 25.04 5.06 30.34
C ALA A 316 24.71 6.49 29.90
N GLU A 317 25.47 7.01 28.93
CA GLU A 317 25.22 8.32 28.33
C GLU A 317 23.91 8.35 27.54
N LEU A 318 23.62 7.31 26.74
CA LEU A 318 22.34 7.17 26.02
C LEU A 318 21.15 7.25 26.98
N LEU A 319 21.13 6.42 28.03
CA LEU A 319 20.01 6.37 28.98
C LEU A 319 19.90 7.62 29.85
N THR A 320 21.02 8.28 30.13
CA THR A 320 21.03 9.56 30.86
C THR A 320 20.42 10.67 30.01
N ARG A 321 20.77 10.71 28.72
CA ARG A 321 20.35 11.78 27.80
C ARG A 321 18.93 11.58 27.26
N PHE A 322 18.57 10.33 27.00
CA PHE A 322 17.30 9.93 26.39
C PHE A 322 16.56 9.04 27.37
N GLN A 323 15.92 9.68 28.33
CA GLN A 323 14.93 9.00 29.17
C GLN A 323 13.69 8.73 28.32
N PRO A 324 13.04 7.57 28.50
CA PRO A 324 11.82 7.29 27.78
C PRO A 324 10.82 8.37 28.21
N GLN A 325 10.22 9.05 27.24
CA GLN A 325 9.00 9.80 27.54
C GLN A 325 8.05 8.77 28.10
N SER A 326 7.80 8.82 29.42
CA SER A 326 6.89 7.92 30.10
C SER A 326 5.64 7.88 29.27
N SER A 327 5.37 6.72 28.68
CA SER A 327 4.27 6.49 27.77
C SER A 327 3.03 7.04 28.43
N GLN A 328 2.62 8.23 27.99
CA GLN A 328 1.22 8.47 27.86
C GLN A 328 0.78 7.36 26.92
N VAL A 329 0.23 6.30 27.51
CA VAL A 329 -1.02 5.75 27.03
C VAL A 329 -2.04 6.91 27.09
N ALA A 330 -1.82 7.94 26.28
CA ALA A 330 -2.91 8.53 25.58
C ALA A 330 -3.38 7.34 24.72
N GLY A 331 -4.54 6.76 24.93
CA GLY A 331 -5.72 7.55 25.27
C GLY A 331 -5.95 8.65 24.22
N ASN A 332 -5.15 8.72 23.14
CA ASN A 332 -5.70 9.02 21.85
C ASN A 332 -6.39 7.71 21.51
N SER A 333 -7.70 7.70 21.78
CA SER A 333 -8.61 6.97 20.92
C SER A 333 -7.99 6.95 19.53
N ALA A 334 -7.84 5.76 18.96
CA ALA A 334 -7.78 5.63 17.53
C ALA A 334 -8.93 6.49 16.98
N GLN A 335 -8.62 7.73 16.61
CA GLN A 335 -9.27 8.35 15.49
C GLN A 335 -8.67 7.59 14.33
N THR A 336 -9.33 6.48 14.02
CA THR A 336 -9.54 6.08 12.63
C THR A 336 -10.25 7.26 11.97
N ASP A 337 -9.53 8.35 11.75
CA ASP A 337 -10.04 9.48 11.00
C ASP A 337 -9.81 9.13 9.54
N ASN A 338 -10.85 8.60 8.92
CA ASN A 338 -11.10 8.73 7.48
C ASN A 338 -11.31 10.22 7.08
N GLY A 339 -10.60 11.14 7.74
CA GLY A 339 -10.71 12.58 7.58
C GLY A 339 -9.61 13.11 6.65
N PRO A 340 -9.84 14.26 5.99
CA PRO A 340 -8.80 14.92 5.21
C PRO A 340 -7.63 15.31 6.12
N ILE A 341 -6.40 15.23 5.61
CA ILE A 341 -5.21 15.75 6.31
C ILE A 341 -5.42 17.25 6.55
N VAL A 342 -5.40 17.66 7.82
CA VAL A 342 -5.62 19.04 8.23
C VAL A 342 -4.32 19.73 8.62
N TRP A 343 -4.39 21.03 8.82
CA TRP A 343 -3.21 21.88 9.02
C TRP A 343 -2.54 21.62 10.36
N GLU A 344 -3.33 21.19 11.32
CA GLU A 344 -2.95 20.80 12.66
C GLU A 344 -2.02 19.56 12.65
N ASP A 345 -2.03 18.79 11.56
CA ASP A 345 -1.14 17.63 11.37
C ASP A 345 0.30 18.06 11.02
N PHE A 346 0.50 19.31 10.58
CA PHE A 346 1.80 19.87 10.28
C PHE A 346 2.20 20.81 11.41
N GLY A 347 3.23 20.43 12.17
CA GLY A 347 3.71 21.18 13.33
C GLY A 347 3.82 22.70 13.12
N SER A 348 3.76 23.45 14.21
CA SER A 348 3.62 24.93 14.21
C SER A 348 4.60 25.69 13.31
N GLU A 349 5.78 25.13 13.07
CA GLU A 349 6.84 25.62 12.20
C GLU A 349 6.49 25.58 10.70
N SER A 350 5.54 24.74 10.29
CA SER A 350 5.13 24.54 8.89
C SER A 350 3.94 25.41 8.47
N LEU A 351 3.20 25.95 9.44
CA LEU A 351 2.00 26.76 9.23
C LEU A 351 2.23 27.99 8.33
N PRO A 352 3.33 28.77 8.45
CA PRO A 352 3.54 29.94 7.59
C PRO A 352 3.73 29.58 6.10
N GLU A 353 4.41 28.47 5.80
CA GLU A 353 4.64 28.05 4.42
C GLU A 353 3.38 27.43 3.81
N LEU A 354 2.64 26.63 4.58
CA LEU A 354 1.35 26.14 4.14
C LEU A 354 0.42 27.34 3.83
N GLN A 355 0.39 28.39 4.67
CA GLN A 355 -0.45 29.60 4.48
C GLN A 355 -0.14 30.27 3.15
N ARG A 356 1.14 30.45 2.86
CA ARG A 356 1.62 30.96 1.58
C ARG A 356 1.20 30.07 0.40
N LEU A 357 1.29 28.74 0.52
CA LEU A 357 0.90 27.81 -0.55
C LEU A 357 -0.61 27.81 -0.79
N GLY A 358 -1.43 28.01 0.24
CA GLY A 358 -2.87 28.21 0.11
C GLY A 358 -3.21 29.49 -0.66
N GLU A 359 -2.51 30.59 -0.39
CA GLU A 359 -2.66 31.82 -1.17
C GLU A 359 -2.26 31.62 -2.64
N LEU A 360 -1.19 30.88 -2.92
CA LEU A 360 -0.78 30.56 -4.30
C LEU A 360 -1.79 29.66 -5.02
N ALA A 361 -2.30 28.63 -4.35
CA ALA A 361 -3.34 27.75 -4.92
C ALA A 361 -4.60 28.53 -5.33
N SER A 362 -4.92 29.62 -4.62
CA SER A 362 -6.04 30.50 -4.93
C SER A 362 -5.80 31.46 -6.11
N ARG A 363 -4.57 31.59 -6.60
CA ARG A 363 -4.16 32.52 -7.66
C ARG A 363 -3.77 31.83 -8.97
N ASP A 364 -3.21 30.62 -8.90
CA ASP A 364 -2.75 29.90 -10.09
C ASP A 364 -3.90 29.50 -11.01
N GLU A 365 -3.73 29.75 -12.30
CA GLU A 365 -4.75 29.46 -13.33
C GLU A 365 -4.78 27.99 -13.75
N TRP A 366 -3.69 27.25 -13.51
CA TRP A 366 -3.52 25.87 -13.93
C TRP A 366 -3.16 25.00 -12.73
N TRP A 367 -3.85 23.88 -12.60
CA TRP A 367 -3.62 22.88 -11.57
C TRP A 367 -3.13 21.59 -12.19
N THR A 368 -2.30 20.87 -11.46
CA THR A 368 -1.92 19.50 -11.80
C THR A 368 -3.12 18.55 -11.60
N TRP A 369 -3.05 17.37 -12.22
CA TRP A 369 -4.09 16.34 -12.09
C TRP A 369 -4.45 15.99 -10.62
N PRO A 370 -3.51 15.78 -9.68
CA PRO A 370 -3.81 15.43 -8.30
C PRO A 370 -4.46 16.59 -7.54
N GLU A 371 -4.05 17.82 -7.84
CA GLU A 371 -4.66 19.04 -7.26
C GLU A 371 -6.11 19.21 -7.72
N ALA A 372 -6.39 18.93 -8.99
CA ALA A 372 -7.74 18.97 -9.55
C ALA A 372 -8.66 17.90 -8.90
N ILE A 373 -8.17 16.66 -8.75
CA ILE A 373 -8.91 15.59 -8.08
C ILE A 373 -9.17 15.93 -6.62
N ALA A 374 -8.13 16.36 -5.89
CA ALA A 374 -8.25 16.72 -4.49
C ALA A 374 -9.23 17.89 -4.29
N TRP A 375 -9.23 18.87 -5.20
CA TRP A 375 -10.19 19.96 -5.14
C TRP A 375 -11.62 19.51 -5.43
N ILE A 376 -11.87 18.66 -6.44
CA ILE A 376 -13.23 18.16 -6.71
C ILE A 376 -13.73 17.32 -5.53
N GLY A 377 -12.85 16.49 -4.95
CA GLY A 377 -13.18 15.60 -3.85
C GLY A 377 -13.46 16.31 -2.51
N SER A 378 -12.87 17.49 -2.28
CA SER A 378 -12.93 18.17 -0.98
C SER A 378 -13.46 19.60 -1.00
N ARG A 379 -13.45 20.26 -2.17
CA ARG A 379 -13.77 21.68 -2.38
C ARG A 379 -12.91 22.64 -1.58
N ASP A 380 -11.78 22.18 -1.05
CA ASP A 380 -10.93 22.96 -0.17
C ASP A 380 -9.59 23.30 -0.85
N PRO A 381 -9.30 24.59 -1.14
CA PRO A 381 -7.98 25.00 -1.62
C PRO A 381 -6.84 24.70 -0.64
N LYS A 382 -7.16 24.44 0.64
CA LYS A 382 -6.17 24.03 1.64
C LYS A 382 -5.58 22.65 1.37
N ASN A 383 -6.36 21.72 0.81
CA ASN A 383 -5.84 20.39 0.46
C ASN A 383 -4.83 20.47 -0.69
N ILE A 384 -5.03 21.39 -1.62
CA ILE A 384 -4.05 21.71 -2.68
C ILE A 384 -2.74 22.23 -2.05
N ALA A 385 -2.84 23.12 -1.07
CA ALA A 385 -1.66 23.64 -0.36
C ALA A 385 -0.88 22.52 0.35
N THR A 386 -1.58 21.59 0.99
CA THR A 386 -1.00 20.39 1.60
C THR A 386 -0.25 19.53 0.59
N LEU A 387 -0.87 19.24 -0.57
CA LEU A 387 -0.22 18.49 -1.64
C LEU A 387 1.06 19.18 -2.13
N ARG A 388 1.01 20.49 -2.37
CA ARG A 388 2.17 21.29 -2.81
C ARG A 388 3.30 21.31 -1.79
N TYR A 389 2.96 21.41 -0.51
CA TYR A 389 3.94 21.41 0.57
C TYR A 389 4.69 20.08 0.63
N TRP A 390 3.96 18.96 0.55
CA TRP A 390 4.55 17.63 0.43
C TRP A 390 5.44 17.48 -0.80
N GLY A 391 5.02 18.05 -1.93
CA GLY A 391 5.83 18.07 -3.14
C GLY A 391 7.16 18.79 -3.00
N ARG A 392 7.23 19.81 -2.13
CA ARG A 392 8.48 20.52 -1.80
C ARG A 392 9.33 19.79 -0.76
N VAL A 393 8.72 19.26 0.30
CA VAL A 393 9.44 18.56 1.39
C VAL A 393 10.03 17.23 0.90
N GLY A 394 9.50 16.67 -0.19
CA GLY A 394 10.07 15.50 -0.87
C GLY A 394 11.52 15.65 -1.37
N GLY A 395 12.09 16.85 -1.48
CA GLY A 395 13.49 17.07 -1.91
C GLY A 395 13.77 16.72 -3.37
N ASP A 396 15.06 16.57 -3.75
CA ASP A 396 15.59 16.14 -5.08
C ASP A 396 15.15 14.71 -5.49
N ARG A 397 14.03 14.21 -4.96
CA ARG A 397 13.43 12.94 -5.35
C ARG A 397 12.80 13.08 -6.73
N ASP A 398 12.76 11.95 -7.43
CA ASP A 398 12.18 11.83 -8.76
C ASP A 398 10.75 12.43 -8.76
N PRO A 399 10.47 13.44 -9.61
CA PRO A 399 9.15 14.05 -9.73
C PRO A 399 8.03 13.03 -10.01
N THR A 400 8.34 11.86 -10.60
CA THR A 400 7.38 10.74 -10.74
C THR A 400 6.83 10.25 -9.42
N ILE A 401 7.72 10.09 -8.42
CA ILE A 401 7.39 9.51 -7.12
C ILE A 401 6.56 10.52 -6.33
N ILE A 402 6.90 11.80 -6.45
CA ILE A 402 6.19 12.90 -5.78
C ILE A 402 4.76 13.03 -6.32
N LEU A 403 4.61 13.14 -7.65
CA LEU A 403 3.29 13.27 -8.27
C LEU A 403 2.45 11.99 -8.13
N GLY A 404 3.08 10.82 -8.22
CA GLY A 404 2.43 9.54 -7.96
C GLY A 404 1.95 9.41 -6.51
N ALA A 405 2.74 9.86 -5.54
CA ALA A 405 2.32 9.90 -4.13
C ALA A 405 1.18 10.91 -3.93
N GLN A 406 1.25 12.10 -4.51
CA GLN A 406 0.17 13.09 -4.45
C GLN A 406 -1.13 12.57 -5.09
N ALA A 407 -1.05 11.86 -6.22
CA ALA A 407 -2.19 11.23 -6.87
C ALA A 407 -2.78 10.08 -6.03
N PHE A 408 -1.92 9.24 -5.45
CA PHE A 408 -2.34 8.21 -4.50
C PHE A 408 -3.04 8.84 -3.29
N MET A 409 -2.50 9.93 -2.74
CA MET A 409 -3.13 10.62 -1.61
C MET A 409 -4.47 11.26 -2.00
N ALA A 410 -4.54 11.95 -3.14
CA ALA A 410 -5.78 12.55 -3.62
C ALA A 410 -6.89 11.50 -3.85
N THR A 411 -6.51 10.30 -4.30
CA THR A 411 -7.46 9.22 -4.60
C THR A 411 -7.82 8.34 -3.40
N GLN A 412 -6.95 8.23 -2.40
CA GLN A 412 -7.20 7.46 -1.17
C GLN A 412 -7.88 8.28 -0.06
N PHE A 413 -7.62 9.58 0.04
CA PHE A 413 -8.02 10.40 1.19
C PHE A 413 -9.13 11.42 0.89
N CYS A 414 -9.61 11.46 -0.35
CA CYS A 414 -10.92 12.03 -0.66
C CYS A 414 -11.88 10.84 -0.75
N GLU A 415 -12.85 10.67 0.16
CA GLU A 415 -13.84 9.59 0.06
C GLU A 415 -14.80 9.69 -1.16
N PRO A 416 -14.64 10.66 -2.08
CA PRO A 416 -15.07 10.51 -3.47
C PRO A 416 -13.93 10.57 -4.50
N GLY A 417 -12.66 10.34 -4.17
CA GLY A 417 -11.51 10.61 -5.05
C GLY A 417 -11.54 9.91 -6.41
N ARG A 418 -12.01 8.65 -6.47
CA ARG A 418 -12.26 7.94 -7.74
C ARG A 418 -13.46 8.49 -8.50
N GLU A 419 -14.50 8.94 -7.78
CA GLU A 419 -15.67 9.59 -8.38
C GLU A 419 -15.32 10.98 -8.91
N ALA A 420 -14.49 11.73 -8.17
CA ALA A 420 -13.95 13.03 -8.53
C ALA A 420 -13.06 12.96 -9.78
N GLU A 421 -12.24 11.92 -9.90
CA GLU A 421 -11.46 11.66 -11.11
C GLU A 421 -12.36 11.30 -12.30
N ALA A 422 -13.40 10.48 -12.08
CA ALA A 422 -14.38 10.14 -13.12
C ALA A 422 -15.20 11.37 -13.56
N ASP A 423 -15.60 12.21 -12.62
CA ASP A 423 -16.33 13.46 -12.84
C ASP A 423 -15.47 14.46 -13.61
N LEU A 424 -14.19 14.60 -13.24
CA LEU A 424 -13.22 15.42 -13.95
C LEU A 424 -13.07 14.95 -15.41
N LEU A 425 -12.86 13.65 -15.61
CA LEU A 425 -12.74 13.06 -16.95
C LEU A 425 -13.99 13.32 -17.79
N ASN A 426 -15.18 13.15 -17.20
CA ASN A 426 -16.45 13.40 -17.88
C ASN A 426 -16.60 14.89 -18.25
N ALA A 427 -16.29 15.81 -17.34
CA ALA A 427 -16.36 17.25 -17.59
C ALA A 427 -15.38 17.70 -18.69
N ILE A 428 -14.17 17.12 -18.73
CA ILE A 428 -13.20 17.36 -19.80
C ILE A 428 -13.73 16.84 -21.14
N GLN A 429 -14.24 15.60 -21.19
CA GLN A 429 -14.79 15.01 -22.42
C GLN A 429 -16.03 15.74 -22.94
N CYS A 430 -16.80 16.37 -22.06
CA CYS A 430 -17.92 17.25 -22.39
C CYS A 430 -17.50 18.69 -22.77
N GLY A 431 -16.20 19.03 -22.68
CA GLY A 431 -15.68 20.36 -22.99
C GLY A 431 -16.01 21.43 -21.96
N GLN A 432 -16.39 21.02 -20.74
CA GLN A 432 -16.70 21.93 -19.63
C GLN A 432 -15.45 22.39 -18.89
N VAL A 433 -14.41 21.55 -18.86
CA VAL A 433 -13.11 21.87 -18.25
C VAL A 433 -12.02 21.86 -19.30
N GLY A 434 -11.35 23.01 -19.49
CA GLY A 434 -10.20 23.14 -20.37
C GLY A 434 -8.98 22.41 -19.81
N THR A 435 -8.20 21.80 -20.71
CA THR A 435 -6.94 21.13 -20.38
C THR A 435 -5.86 21.58 -21.33
N SER A 436 -4.61 21.60 -20.86
CA SER A 436 -3.43 21.89 -21.67
C SER A 436 -2.42 20.77 -21.53
N GLY A 437 -1.66 20.49 -22.58
CA GLY A 437 -0.60 19.50 -22.57
C GLY A 437 0.22 19.53 -23.85
N ARG A 438 1.28 18.73 -23.89
CA ARG A 438 2.18 18.60 -25.05
C ARG A 438 1.82 17.35 -25.83
N LEU A 439 1.47 17.47 -27.11
CA LEU A 439 1.12 16.30 -27.95
C LEU A 439 2.33 15.41 -28.31
N SER A 440 3.55 15.90 -28.08
CA SER A 440 4.79 15.13 -28.21
C SER A 440 5.86 15.67 -27.25
N LYS A 441 6.83 14.83 -26.89
CA LYS A 441 7.92 15.19 -25.97
C LYS A 441 8.74 16.35 -26.55
N GLY A 442 8.75 17.48 -25.85
CA GLY A 442 9.44 18.71 -26.27
C GLY A 442 8.61 19.70 -27.11
N ALA A 443 7.35 19.40 -27.42
CA ALA A 443 6.44 20.37 -28.03
C ALA A 443 6.02 21.48 -27.05
N VAL A 444 5.56 22.61 -27.58
CA VAL A 444 4.92 23.65 -26.74
C VAL A 444 3.57 23.13 -26.26
N ALA A 445 3.22 23.42 -25.01
CA ALA A 445 1.91 23.07 -24.46
C ALA A 445 0.80 23.80 -25.25
N THR A 446 -0.21 23.05 -25.66
CA THR A 446 -1.40 23.56 -26.36
C THR A 446 -2.65 23.15 -25.60
N ASP A 447 -3.75 23.85 -25.82
CA ASP A 447 -5.05 23.38 -25.35
C ASP A 447 -5.36 22.02 -26.00
N LEU A 448 -5.76 21.03 -25.19
CA LEU A 448 -6.11 19.70 -25.66
C LEU A 448 -7.60 19.66 -25.98
N GLU A 449 -7.95 19.15 -27.16
CA GLU A 449 -9.35 18.97 -27.52
C GLU A 449 -10.03 17.88 -26.68
N PRO A 450 -11.30 18.06 -26.29
CA PRO A 450 -12.07 17.04 -25.55
C PRO A 450 -12.11 15.66 -26.22
N SER A 451 -12.00 15.62 -27.56
CA SER A 451 -11.96 14.41 -28.37
C SER A 451 -10.78 13.49 -28.04
N ILE A 452 -9.63 14.07 -27.66
CA ILE A 452 -8.38 13.36 -27.34
C ILE A 452 -8.54 12.52 -26.07
N TRP A 453 -9.44 12.91 -25.16
CA TRP A 453 -9.66 12.24 -23.89
C TRP A 453 -10.55 10.99 -23.97
N ARG A 454 -11.14 10.71 -25.14
CA ARG A 454 -12.05 9.56 -25.30
C ARG A 454 -11.29 8.24 -25.33
N GLY A 455 -11.48 7.44 -24.28
CA GLY A 455 -10.78 6.15 -24.13
C GLY A 455 -9.34 6.29 -23.63
N GLY A 456 -8.97 7.47 -23.12
CA GLY A 456 -7.69 7.73 -22.52
C GLY A 456 -7.69 7.45 -21.01
N ALA A 457 -6.54 7.06 -20.49
CA ALA A 457 -6.25 6.98 -19.07
C ALA A 457 -5.06 7.87 -18.74
N VAL A 458 -5.09 8.55 -17.60
CA VAL A 458 -3.94 9.36 -17.15
C VAL A 458 -2.97 8.44 -16.39
N VAL A 459 -1.72 8.45 -16.80
CA VAL A 459 -0.63 7.65 -16.22
C VAL A 459 0.55 8.57 -15.93
N TRP A 460 1.25 8.28 -14.85
CA TRP A 460 2.41 9.04 -14.38
C TRP A 460 3.68 8.36 -14.87
N HIS A 461 4.51 9.07 -15.63
CA HIS A 461 5.78 8.53 -16.14
C HIS A 461 6.83 9.64 -16.28
N ASP A 462 8.07 9.38 -15.87
CA ASP A 462 9.23 10.30 -15.92
C ASP A 462 9.01 11.76 -15.40
N GLY A 463 8.07 11.96 -14.46
CA GLY A 463 7.80 13.24 -13.83
C GLY A 463 6.72 14.04 -14.54
N GLU A 464 6.08 13.41 -15.53
CA GLU A 464 5.09 14.01 -16.40
C GLU A 464 3.73 13.34 -16.18
N THR A 465 2.66 14.13 -16.25
CA THR A 465 1.28 13.62 -16.35
C THR A 465 1.03 13.23 -17.80
N VAL A 466 0.91 11.93 -18.10
CA VAL A 466 0.78 11.43 -19.47
C VAL A 466 -0.63 10.87 -19.71
N LEU A 467 -1.30 11.37 -20.74
CA LEU A 467 -2.54 10.76 -21.23
C LEU A 467 -2.17 9.62 -22.18
N VAL A 468 -2.62 8.39 -21.91
CA VAL A 468 -2.34 7.19 -22.71
C VAL A 468 -3.62 6.47 -23.14
N ASP A 469 -3.53 5.60 -24.13
CA ASP A 469 -4.62 4.68 -24.48
C ASP A 469 -4.96 3.73 -23.31
N ALA A 470 -6.20 3.74 -22.85
CA ALA A 470 -6.64 2.93 -21.70
C ALA A 470 -6.56 1.41 -21.96
N LYS A 471 -6.60 0.96 -23.22
CA LYS A 471 -6.54 -0.45 -23.62
C LYS A 471 -5.13 -0.92 -23.94
N GLN A 472 -4.29 -0.05 -24.50
CA GLN A 472 -2.97 -0.46 -25.00
C GLN A 472 -1.79 0.03 -24.15
N LYS A 473 -1.97 1.01 -23.24
CA LYS A 473 -0.95 1.59 -22.32
C LYS A 473 0.43 1.96 -22.91
N LEU A 474 0.65 1.80 -24.21
CA LEU A 474 1.94 1.93 -24.90
C LEU A 474 2.00 3.17 -25.81
N ALA A 475 0.87 3.82 -26.08
CA ALA A 475 0.80 5.04 -26.90
C ALA A 475 0.37 6.24 -26.04
N ALA A 476 1.29 7.18 -25.84
CA ALA A 476 1.02 8.47 -25.20
C ALA A 476 0.37 9.43 -26.20
N TRP A 477 -0.72 10.07 -25.79
CA TRP A 477 -1.50 11.04 -26.56
C TRP A 477 -1.19 12.48 -26.16
N ALA A 478 -0.82 12.71 -24.89
CA ALA A 478 -0.34 14.00 -24.41
C ALA A 478 0.55 13.84 -23.16
N PHE A 479 1.46 14.80 -22.95
CA PHE A 479 2.38 14.90 -21.81
C PHE A 479 2.12 16.21 -21.05
N ASP A 480 2.55 16.29 -19.79
CA ASP A 480 2.35 17.43 -18.88
C ASP A 480 0.92 17.97 -18.85
N VAL A 481 -0.03 17.06 -18.71
CA VAL A 481 -1.43 17.47 -18.66
C VAL A 481 -1.71 18.33 -17.42
N ALA A 482 -2.22 19.53 -17.67
CA ALA A 482 -2.65 20.51 -16.68
C ALA A 482 -4.12 20.90 -16.89
N ILE A 483 -4.79 21.24 -15.79
CA ILE A 483 -6.23 21.49 -15.72
C ILE A 483 -6.51 22.96 -15.45
N ARG A 484 -7.39 23.57 -16.24
CA ARG A 484 -7.71 24.99 -16.07
C ARG A 484 -8.59 25.18 -14.83
N ARG A 485 -8.06 25.91 -13.85
CA ARG A 485 -8.71 26.14 -12.55
C ARG A 485 -10.08 26.79 -12.71
N ASN A 486 -10.19 27.87 -13.49
CA ASN A 486 -11.42 28.66 -13.56
C ASN A 486 -12.59 27.80 -14.09
N ASP A 487 -12.33 26.99 -15.09
CA ASP A 487 -13.34 26.09 -15.68
C ASP A 487 -13.73 24.99 -14.68
N LEU A 488 -12.75 24.43 -13.97
CA LEU A 488 -12.97 23.44 -12.92
C LEU A 488 -13.80 24.01 -11.76
N VAL A 489 -13.48 25.22 -11.31
CA VAL A 489 -14.22 25.89 -10.24
C VAL A 489 -15.65 26.21 -10.69
N ALA A 490 -15.83 26.74 -11.90
CA ALA A 490 -17.15 27.08 -12.44
C ALA A 490 -18.02 25.84 -12.70
N THR A 491 -17.43 24.74 -13.18
CA THR A 491 -18.16 23.51 -13.53
C THR A 491 -18.71 22.81 -12.29
N PHE A 492 -18.03 22.93 -11.17
CA PHE A 492 -18.32 22.11 -10.01
C PHE A 492 -18.57 22.90 -8.71
N GLN A 493 -18.69 24.23 -8.74
CA GLN A 493 -19.23 24.97 -7.60
C GLN A 493 -20.66 24.52 -7.31
N PRO A 494 -21.06 24.38 -6.03
CA PRO A 494 -22.47 24.19 -5.69
C PRO A 494 -23.27 25.42 -6.16
N ASP A 495 -24.41 25.19 -6.81
CA ASP A 495 -25.35 26.26 -7.14
C ASP A 495 -25.82 26.91 -5.83
N ASP A 496 -25.38 28.14 -5.57
CA ASP A 496 -25.96 28.99 -4.52
C ASP A 496 -27.41 29.32 -4.91
N GLU A 497 -28.36 28.48 -4.48
CA GLU A 497 -29.80 28.81 -4.52
C GLU A 497 -30.20 29.97 -3.58
N GLU A 498 -29.25 30.68 -2.95
CA GLU A 498 -29.55 31.82 -2.07
C GLU A 498 -29.23 33.22 -2.61
N SER A 499 -28.83 33.38 -3.88
CA SER A 499 -28.52 34.71 -4.43
C SER A 499 -29.23 35.09 -5.75
N LYS A 500 -30.49 34.66 -5.91
CA LYS A 500 -31.42 35.29 -6.87
C LYS A 500 -32.66 35.85 -6.18
N ALA A 501 -32.49 36.96 -5.48
CA ALA A 501 -33.59 37.87 -5.20
C ALA A 501 -33.93 38.70 -6.46
N VAL A 502 -34.73 38.14 -7.38
CA VAL A 502 -35.68 38.91 -8.22
C VAL A 502 -36.91 38.04 -8.51
N SER A 503 -37.97 38.27 -7.72
CA SER A 503 -39.37 38.44 -8.13
C SER A 503 -40.03 37.38 -9.05
N ILE A 504 -40.97 36.58 -8.51
CA ILE A 504 -42.45 36.73 -8.65
C ILE A 504 -43.16 35.40 -8.26
N ALA A 505 -43.99 35.53 -7.21
CA ALA A 505 -45.26 34.85 -6.85
C ALA A 505 -45.35 33.34 -6.53
N PRO A 506 -46.26 32.96 -5.59
CA PRO A 506 -46.20 31.70 -4.83
C PRO A 506 -47.21 30.66 -5.32
N VAL A 507 -46.86 29.37 -5.23
CA VAL A 507 -47.88 28.29 -5.12
C VAL A 507 -47.45 27.24 -4.10
N SER A 508 -48.39 26.98 -3.20
CA SER A 508 -48.44 26.09 -2.04
C SER A 508 -48.22 24.59 -2.32
N PRO A 509 -48.11 23.75 -1.26
CA PRO A 509 -47.26 22.54 -1.23
C PRO A 509 -48.01 21.25 -1.61
N THR A 510 -47.29 20.28 -2.17
CA THR A 510 -47.77 18.89 -2.26
C THR A 510 -46.68 17.85 -1.92
N ARG A 511 -46.97 17.16 -0.82
CA ARG A 511 -46.55 15.82 -0.36
C ARG A 511 -45.83 14.87 -1.35
N ARG A 512 -44.77 14.25 -0.81
CA ARG A 512 -44.33 12.83 -0.89
C ARG A 512 -44.60 12.05 -2.20
N GLY A 513 -43.51 11.63 -2.84
CA GLY A 513 -43.47 10.45 -3.70
C GLY A 513 -42.04 10.09 -4.09
N ARG A 514 -41.58 8.89 -3.73
CA ARG A 514 -40.27 8.32 -4.11
C ARG A 514 -40.32 7.91 -5.58
N THR A 515 -39.55 8.55 -6.45
CA THR A 515 -39.39 8.14 -7.86
C THR A 515 -38.17 7.22 -8.04
N LYS A 516 -38.39 6.02 -8.58
CA LYS A 516 -37.34 5.15 -9.12
C LYS A 516 -37.08 5.58 -10.57
N GLY A 517 -35.82 5.86 -10.90
CA GLY A 517 -35.35 6.08 -12.27
C GLY A 517 -34.14 6.99 -12.28
N THR A 518 -32.98 6.47 -12.69
CA THR A 518 -31.78 7.27 -12.98
C THR A 518 -32.09 8.23 -14.13
N GLY A 519 -31.64 9.50 -14.06
CA GLY A 519 -32.05 10.62 -14.92
C GLY A 519 -32.02 10.42 -16.44
N PHE A 520 -31.41 9.36 -16.96
CA PHE A 520 -31.45 9.00 -18.39
C PHE A 520 -32.82 8.48 -18.87
N GLN A 521 -33.64 7.89 -18.00
CA GLN A 521 -34.95 7.35 -18.42
C GLN A 521 -35.98 8.43 -18.76
N GLN A 522 -35.92 9.60 -18.11
CA GLN A 522 -36.82 10.72 -18.43
C GLN A 522 -36.42 11.45 -19.72
N ALA A 523 -35.13 11.51 -20.03
CA ALA A 523 -34.64 12.19 -21.23
C ALA A 523 -34.83 11.36 -22.51
N ASP A 524 -34.76 10.03 -22.42
CA ASP A 524 -34.92 9.13 -23.57
C ASP A 524 -36.40 8.76 -23.83
N ALA A 525 -37.32 9.00 -22.88
CA ALA A 525 -38.75 8.70 -23.01
C ALA A 525 -39.42 9.24 -24.30
N PRO A 526 -39.28 10.52 -24.68
CA PRO A 526 -39.87 11.02 -25.93
C PRO A 526 -39.31 10.33 -27.18
N LEU A 527 -38.04 9.93 -27.16
CA LEU A 527 -37.40 9.22 -28.29
C LEU A 527 -37.89 7.77 -28.42
N LEU A 528 -38.28 7.14 -27.31
CA LEU A 528 -38.88 5.81 -27.32
C LEU A 528 -40.29 5.81 -27.91
N ASP A 529 -41.05 6.91 -27.74
CA ASP A 529 -42.35 7.11 -28.38
C ASP A 529 -42.19 7.37 -29.89
N GLU A 530 -41.20 8.17 -30.30
CA GLU A 530 -40.88 8.35 -31.72
C GLU A 530 -40.41 7.05 -32.39
N MET A 531 -39.60 6.24 -31.71
CA MET A 531 -39.23 4.90 -32.17
C MET A 531 -40.45 3.99 -32.35
N ARG A 532 -41.47 4.10 -31.48
CA ARG A 532 -42.71 3.33 -31.59
C ARG A 532 -43.48 3.72 -32.84
N ASN A 533 -43.66 5.03 -33.04
CA ASN A 533 -44.35 5.57 -34.22
C ASN A 533 -43.63 5.19 -35.53
N ALA A 534 -42.29 5.17 -35.54
CA ALA A 534 -41.51 4.76 -36.70
C ALA A 534 -41.68 3.28 -37.04
N ILE A 535 -41.75 2.40 -36.03
CA ILE A 535 -41.97 0.95 -36.22
C ILE A 535 -43.43 0.66 -36.62
N GLU A 536 -44.39 1.44 -36.13
CA GLU A 536 -45.79 1.33 -36.55
C GLU A 536 -46.00 1.80 -38.00
N ALA A 537 -45.27 2.82 -38.44
CA ALA A 537 -45.31 3.32 -39.81
C ALA A 537 -44.56 2.42 -40.82
N ASP A 538 -43.49 1.74 -40.38
CA ASP A 538 -42.77 0.73 -41.16
C ASP A 538 -42.50 -0.53 -40.31
N PRO A 539 -43.39 -1.54 -40.39
CA PRO A 539 -43.26 -2.78 -39.62
C PRO A 539 -41.99 -3.60 -39.92
N ALA A 540 -41.24 -3.28 -40.97
CA ALA A 540 -39.96 -3.94 -41.27
C ALA A 540 -38.81 -3.43 -40.38
N LEU A 541 -38.98 -2.30 -39.68
CA LEU A 541 -37.99 -1.77 -38.75
C LEU A 541 -37.98 -2.54 -37.43
N ASN A 542 -36.83 -3.13 -37.09
CA ASN A 542 -36.62 -3.69 -35.75
C ASN A 542 -36.15 -2.60 -34.77
N ALA A 543 -36.24 -2.88 -33.46
CA ALA A 543 -35.91 -1.92 -32.40
C ALA A 543 -34.48 -1.32 -32.50
N THR A 544 -33.52 -2.06 -33.06
CA THR A 544 -32.14 -1.57 -33.24
C THR A 544 -32.04 -0.65 -34.46
N SER A 545 -32.72 -0.98 -35.56
CA SER A 545 -32.80 -0.12 -36.74
C SER A 545 -33.55 1.18 -36.44
N ALA A 546 -34.65 1.10 -35.69
CA ALA A 546 -35.37 2.29 -35.23
C ALA A 546 -34.50 3.13 -34.28
N ALA A 547 -33.79 2.50 -33.32
CA ALA A 547 -32.88 3.22 -32.42
C ALA A 547 -31.78 3.99 -33.17
N LYS A 548 -31.28 3.46 -34.29
CA LYS A 548 -30.28 4.17 -35.13
C LYS A 548 -30.82 5.47 -35.73
N LEU A 549 -32.12 5.56 -36.00
CA LEU A 549 -32.73 6.78 -36.57
C LEU A 549 -32.78 7.93 -35.56
N PHE A 550 -32.87 7.62 -34.27
CA PHE A 550 -33.05 8.61 -33.19
C PHE A 550 -31.83 8.73 -32.26
N ALA A 551 -30.80 7.91 -32.46
CA ALA A 551 -29.60 7.88 -31.62
C ALA A 551 -28.84 9.21 -31.61
N ASP A 552 -28.87 10.00 -32.69
CA ASP A 552 -28.23 11.32 -32.73
C ASP A 552 -28.96 12.36 -31.85
N GLN A 553 -30.25 12.14 -31.57
CA GLN A 553 -31.07 13.03 -30.76
C GLN A 553 -30.99 12.68 -29.25
N ALA A 554 -30.57 11.46 -28.92
CA ALA A 554 -30.35 11.04 -27.54
C ALA A 554 -29.07 11.69 -26.95
N LYS A 555 -29.16 12.19 -25.71
CA LYS A 555 -28.02 12.80 -25.00
C LYS A 555 -27.10 11.73 -24.39
N GLY A 556 -25.80 12.02 -24.32
CA GLY A 556 -24.79 11.15 -23.68
C GLY A 556 -23.91 10.39 -24.66
N ALA A 557 -23.51 9.16 -24.27
CA ALA A 557 -22.47 8.23 -24.79
C ALA A 557 -22.21 8.12 -26.32
N SER A 558 -21.36 7.17 -26.75
CA SER A 558 -21.12 6.95 -28.19
C SER A 558 -22.41 6.56 -28.94
N PHE A 559 -22.46 6.82 -30.26
CA PHE A 559 -23.63 6.49 -31.09
C PHE A 559 -24.08 5.03 -30.91
N GLU A 560 -23.13 4.10 -30.89
CA GLU A 560 -23.40 2.67 -30.67
C GLU A 560 -23.96 2.38 -29.28
N ALA A 561 -23.46 3.05 -28.25
CA ALA A 561 -23.99 2.94 -26.89
C ALA A 561 -25.39 3.53 -26.76
N LYS A 562 -25.70 4.62 -27.47
CA LYS A 562 -27.06 5.20 -27.53
C LYS A 562 -28.02 4.27 -28.26
N VAL A 563 -27.61 3.67 -29.37
CA VAL A 563 -28.39 2.67 -30.11
C VAL A 563 -28.70 1.46 -29.22
N ASP A 564 -27.70 0.94 -28.51
CA ASP A 564 -27.89 -0.20 -27.62
C ASP A 564 -28.81 0.16 -26.44
N ARG A 565 -28.60 1.33 -25.81
CA ARG A 565 -29.43 1.84 -24.71
C ARG A 565 -30.89 2.03 -25.12
N LEU A 566 -31.15 2.74 -26.23
CA LEU A 566 -32.51 2.97 -26.75
C LEU A 566 -33.19 1.66 -27.18
N SER A 567 -32.47 0.76 -27.87
CA SER A 567 -33.07 -0.50 -28.30
C SER A 567 -33.40 -1.42 -27.12
N ARG A 568 -32.57 -1.44 -26.07
CA ARG A 568 -32.84 -2.19 -24.83
C ARG A 568 -34.00 -1.56 -24.06
N ALA A 569 -34.04 -0.23 -23.94
CA ALA A 569 -35.12 0.47 -23.26
C ALA A 569 -36.47 0.26 -23.97
N TYR A 570 -36.51 0.32 -25.29
CA TYR A 570 -37.70 0.03 -26.09
C TYR A 570 -38.19 -1.42 -25.89
N ARG A 571 -37.27 -2.40 -25.92
CA ARG A 571 -37.62 -3.82 -25.67
C ARG A 571 -38.07 -4.07 -24.24
N ALA A 572 -37.47 -3.40 -23.27
CA ALA A 572 -37.86 -3.50 -21.86
C ALA A 572 -39.27 -2.93 -21.63
N GLY A 573 -39.63 -1.82 -22.29
CA GLY A 573 -40.98 -1.25 -22.26
C GLY A 573 -42.04 -2.13 -22.92
N ARG A 574 -41.68 -2.90 -23.96
CA ARG A 574 -42.58 -3.85 -24.64
C ARG A 574 -42.85 -5.13 -23.84
N ASN A 575 -41.96 -5.48 -22.89
CA ASN A 575 -42.09 -6.65 -22.01
C ASN A 575 -42.74 -6.29 -20.66
N GLY A 576 -43.19 -5.05 -20.48
CA GLY A 576 -43.75 -4.51 -19.23
C GLY A 576 -45.17 -3.95 -19.36
N GLU A 577 -45.91 -4.30 -20.42
CA GLU A 577 -47.37 -4.20 -20.47
C GLU A 577 -48.03 -5.46 -19.87
#